data_AF-A0A2L2WJH2-F1
#
_entry.id   AF-A0A2L2WJH2-F1
#
_cell.length_a   1.000
_cell.length_b   1.000
_cell.length_c   1.000
_cell.angle_alpha   90.00
_cell.angle_beta   90.00
_cell.angle_gamma   90.00
#
_symmetry.space_group_name_H-M   'P 1'
#
loop_
_entity.id
_entity.type
_entity.pdbx_description
1 polymer ?
#
loop_
_entity_poly.entity_id
_entity_poly.type
_entity_poly.pdbx_seq_one_letter_code
_entity_poly.pdbx_strand_id
1 'polypeptide(L)' 'MCYHQARHSFASLITLEAGVPIETISRMLGHSDISTTQVYARVSPKKLFEDMDKFIKATEDFQLTL' A
#
# COMPACT_ATOMS: atom_id res chain seq x y z
N MET A 1 25.22 7.68 1.33
CA MET A 1 24.34 8.28 0.29
C MET A 1 23.74 7.24 -0.66
N CYS A 2 24.51 6.31 -1.26
CA CYS A 2 23.97 5.32 -2.21
C CYS A 2 22.96 4.32 -1.61
N TYR A 3 23.26 3.73 -0.44
CA TYR A 3 22.38 2.72 0.20
C TYR A 3 21.00 3.29 0.60
N HIS A 4 20.96 4.51 1.13
CA HIS A 4 19.71 5.18 1.50
C HIS A 4 18.85 5.50 0.27
N GLN A 5 19.46 5.88 -0.85
CA GLN A 5 18.76 6.12 -2.12
C GLN A 5 18.20 4.83 -2.71
N ALA A 6 18.97 3.74 -2.73
CA ALA A 6 18.49 2.44 -3.20
C ALA A 6 17.29 1.95 -2.38
N ARG A 7 17.34 2.09 -1.06
CA ARG A 7 16.23 1.73 -0.16
C ARG A 7 14.98 2.59 -0.39
N HIS A 8 15.17 3.89 -0.63
CA HIS A 8 14.08 4.81 -0.97
C HIS A 8 13.44 4.48 -2.32
N SER A 9 14.24 4.20 -3.35
CA SER A 9 13.75 3.82 -4.67
C SER A 9 13.02 2.48 -4.64
N PHE A 10 13.58 1.47 -3.95
CA PHE A 10 12.95 0.16 -3.77
C PHE A 10 11.61 0.24 -3.06
N ALA A 11 11.56 0.96 -1.92
CA ALA A 11 10.33 1.18 -1.18
C ALA A 11 9.29 1.91 -2.05
N SER A 12 9.67 2.99 -2.72
CA SER A 12 8.75 3.77 -3.57
C SER A 12 8.21 2.95 -4.74
N LEU A 13 9.05 2.17 -5.42
CA LEU A 13 8.65 1.30 -6.54
C LEU A 13 7.64 0.24 -6.10
N ILE A 14 7.93 -0.46 -5.00
CA ILE A 14 7.03 -1.50 -4.47
C ILE A 14 5.70 -0.91 -3.99
N THR A 15 5.73 0.26 -3.34
CA THR A 15 4.50 0.89 -2.82
C THR A 15 3.63 1.47 -3.94
N LEU A 16 4.24 2.05 -4.97
CA LEU A 16 3.51 2.73 -6.05
C LEU A 16 3.04 1.78 -7.15
N GLU A 17 3.84 0.75 -7.50
CA GLU A 17 3.59 -0.06 -8.70
C GLU A 17 3.09 -1.47 -8.39
N ALA A 18 3.51 -2.08 -7.28
CA ALA A 18 3.24 -3.50 -7.02
C ALA A 18 1.98 -3.76 -6.18
N GLY A 19 1.30 -2.72 -5.69
CA GLY A 19 0.08 -2.88 -4.86
C GLY A 19 0.33 -3.66 -3.57
N VAL A 20 1.58 -3.67 -3.09
CA VAL A 20 1.97 -4.42 -1.91
C VAL A 20 1.52 -3.64 -0.66
N PRO A 21 0.88 -4.30 0.33
CA PRO A 21 0.47 -3.66 1.57
C PRO A 21 1.66 -3.01 2.30
N ILE A 22 1.42 -1.84 2.89
CA ILE A 22 2.47 -1.06 3.58
C ILE A 22 3.09 -1.83 4.75
N GLU A 23 2.34 -2.73 5.38
CA GLU A 23 2.82 -3.62 6.45
C GLU A 23 3.89 -4.59 5.94
N THR A 24 3.71 -5.10 4.71
CA THR A 24 4.69 -5.98 4.07
C THR A 24 5.97 -5.23 3.77
N ILE A 25 5.86 -3.99 3.29
CA ILE A 25 7.00 -3.11 3.04
C ILE A 25 7.73 -2.77 4.36
N SER A 26 6.97 -2.45 5.40
CA SER A 26 7.51 -2.16 6.74
C SER A 26 8.33 -3.33 7.28
N ARG A 27 7.85 -4.57 7.11
CA ARG A 27 8.59 -5.78 7.48
C ARG A 27 9.84 -5.99 6.63
N MET A 28 9.75 -5.81 5.31
CA MET A 28 10.90 -5.93 4.39
C MET A 28 12.01 -4.91 4.70
N LEU A 29 11.63 -3.72 5.13
CA LEU A 29 12.55 -2.64 5.47
C LEU A 29 13.09 -2.71 6.91
N GLY A 30 12.62 -3.67 7.70
CA GLY A 30 13.02 -3.84 9.10
C GLY A 30 12.53 -2.71 10.01
N HIS A 31 11.43 -2.04 9.67
CA HIS A 31 10.87 -0.97 10.48
C HIS A 31 10.07 -1.54 11.64
N SER A 32 10.47 -1.18 12.86
CA SER A 32 9.75 -1.47 14.10
C SER A 32 8.52 -0.56 14.30
N ASP A 33 8.46 0.58 13.62
CA ASP A 33 7.32 1.50 13.60
C ASP A 33 6.85 1.75 12.17
N ILE A 34 5.58 1.44 11.91
CA ILE A 34 4.93 1.59 10.61
C ILE A 34 4.81 3.06 10.17
N SER A 35 4.82 4.01 11.11
CA SER A 35 4.78 5.45 10.81
C SER A 35 5.93 5.87 9.89
N THR A 36 7.11 5.25 10.05
CA THR A 36 8.29 5.51 9.22
C THR A 36 8.14 4.98 7.80
N THR A 37 7.25 4.02 7.57
CA THR A 37 6.91 3.45 6.26
C THR A 37 5.81 4.25 5.56
N GLN A 38 4.99 5.00 6.31
CA GLN A 38 3.90 5.85 5.76
C GLN A 38 4.39 6.92 4.79
N VAL A 39 5.67 7.33 4.89
CA VAL A 39 6.30 8.24 3.92
C VAL A 39 6.28 7.69 2.49
N TYR A 40 6.20 6.37 2.31
CA TYR A 40 6.12 5.71 1.01
C TYR A 40 4.68 5.47 0.55
N ALA A 41 3.71 5.50 1.45
CA ALA A 41 2.29 5.34 1.13
C ALA A 41 1.72 6.63 0.53
N ARG A 42 2.12 6.93 -0.70
CA ARG A 42 1.36 7.84 -1.55
C ARG A 42 0.17 7.08 -2.10
N VAL A 43 -0.93 7.08 -1.35
CA VAL A 43 -2.22 6.65 -1.89
C VAL A 43 -2.60 7.66 -2.97
N SER A 44 -2.44 7.28 -4.23
CA SER A 44 -3.00 8.09 -5.30
C SER A 44 -4.53 8.01 -5.20
N PRO A 45 -5.27 9.13 -5.36
CA PRO A 45 -6.73 9.10 -5.33
C PRO A 45 -7.30 8.04 -6.29
N LYS A 46 -6.66 7.87 -7.45
CA LYS A 46 -7.00 6.84 -8.44
C LYS A 46 -6.99 5.42 -7.86
N LYS A 47 -5.94 5.07 -7.12
CA LYS A 47 -5.81 3.74 -6.50
C LYS A 47 -6.87 3.50 -5.43
N LEU A 48 -7.20 4.54 -4.66
CA LEU A 48 -8.26 4.49 -3.67
C LEU A 48 -9.61 4.14 -4.31
N PHE A 49 -9.96 4.82 -5.41
CA PHE A 49 -11.20 4.53 -6.14
C PHE A 49 -11.20 3.13 -6.75
N GLU A 50 -10.10 2.70 -7.39
CA GLU A 50 -9.99 1.34 -7.95
C GLU A 50 -10.18 0.24 -6.90
N ASP A 51 -9.64 0.42 -5.69
CA ASP A 51 -9.75 -0.58 -4.63
C ASP A 51 -11.14 -0.56 -3.96
N MET A 52 -11.81 0.61 -3.92
CA MET A 52 -13.22 0.70 -3.53
C MET A 52 -14.16 0.07 -4.54
N ASP A 53 -13.93 0.24 -5.84
CA ASP A 53 -14.73 -0.41 -6.89
C ASP A 53 -14.63 -1.94 -6.79
N LYS A 54 -13.44 -2.48 -6.50
CA LYS A 54 -13.26 -3.92 -6.24
C LYS A 54 -14.00 -4.39 -5.00
N PHE A 55 -13.99 -3.58 -3.94
CA PHE A 55 -14.68 -3.91 -2.69
C PHE A 55 -16.20 -3.93 -2.90
N ILE A 56 -16.75 -2.93 -3.60
CA ILE A 56 -18.18 -2.88 -3.97
C ILE A 56 -18.53 -4.12 -4.79
N LYS A 57 -17.76 -4.41 -5.85
CA LYS A 57 -17.98 -5.60 -6.67
C LYS A 57 -17.92 -6.91 -5.88
N ALA A 58 -17.01 -7.02 -4.92
CA ALA A 58 -16.90 -8.20 -4.07
C ALA A 58 -18.03 -8.30 -3.03
N THR A 59 -18.71 -7.19 -2.73
CA THR A 59 -19.81 -7.12 -1.77
C THR A 59 -21.20 -7.03 -2.42
N GLU A 60 -21.28 -6.93 -3.75
CA GLU A 60 -22.53 -6.92 -4.53
C GLU A 60 -23.43 -8.13 -4.26
N ASP A 61 -22.83 -9.30 -4.04
CA ASP A 61 -23.57 -10.55 -3.77
C ASP A 61 -23.94 -10.74 -2.29
N PHE A 62 -23.46 -9.88 -1.38
CA PHE A 62 -23.80 -9.97 0.03
C PHE A 62 -25.20 -9.39 0.25
N GLN A 63 -26.18 -10.27 0.39
CA GLN A 63 -27.49 -9.93 0.92
C GLN A 63 -27.31 -9.53 2.40
N LEU A 64 -27.21 -8.22 2.65
CA LEU A 64 -27.42 -7.64 3.98
C LEU A 64 -28.86 -7.91 4.40
N THR A 65 -29.06 -9.08 5.02
CA THR A 65 -30.29 -9.40 5.74
C THR A 65 -30.24 -8.64 7.04
N LEU A 66 -30.99 -7.54 7.09
CA LEU A 66 -31.33 -6.81 8.32
C LEU A 66 -32.28 -7.64 9.17
#